data_AF-A0A923V3N8-F1
#
_entry.id   AF-A0A923V3N8-F1
#
_cell.length_a   1.000
_cell.length_b   1.000
_cell.length_c   1.000
_cell.angle_alpha   90.00
_cell.angle_beta   90.00
_cell.angle_gamma   90.00
#
_symmetry.space_group_name_H-M   'P 1'
#
loop_
_entity.id
_entity.type
_entity.pdbx_description
1 polymer ?
#
loop_
_entity_poly.entity_id
_entity_poly.type
_entity_poly.pdbx_seq_one_letter_code
_entity_poly.pdbx_strand_id
1 'polypeptide(L)'
;MKVEFLKDMTNGGKYKQVTSENLIRLFDFDQTQTSDFTSEIYHSLIIDKQYLDLSNLAFIELVNCKLVLQLSSSDKGILKTDEPNRFTCELTEETYKAAIKIMKAVGSGYDWLCDTSDDNIDFLYSPGGTW
;
A
#
# COMPACT_ATOMS: atom_id res chain seq x y z
N MET A 1 -7.73 -0.84 -10.03
CA MET A 1 -6.84 -1.04 -8.87
C MET A 1 -7.68 -1.03 -7.62
N LYS A 2 -7.74 -2.15 -6.91
CA LYS A 2 -8.47 -2.31 -5.66
C LYS A 2 -7.56 -2.11 -4.46
N VAL A 3 -8.10 -1.48 -3.41
CA VAL A 3 -7.46 -1.38 -2.09
C VAL A 3 -8.27 -2.22 -1.11
N GLU A 4 -7.62 -3.15 -0.43
CA GLU A 4 -8.26 -4.03 0.54
C GLU A 4 -7.38 -4.25 1.77
N PHE A 5 -8.01 -4.25 2.93
CA PHE A 5 -7.45 -4.70 4.19
C PHE A 5 -7.87 -6.14 4.48
N LEU A 6 -6.89 -6.99 4.73
CA LEU A 6 -7.08 -8.38 5.13
C LEU A 6 -6.59 -8.58 6.55
N LYS A 7 -7.45 -9.20 7.38
CA LYS A 7 -7.12 -9.63 8.73
C LYS A 7 -6.80 -11.11 8.73
N ASP A 8 -5.88 -11.52 9.60
CA ASP A 8 -5.46 -12.90 9.80
C ASP A 8 -4.99 -13.58 8.52
N MET A 9 -3.84 -13.12 8.05
CA MET A 9 -3.10 -13.74 6.95
C MET A 9 -2.67 -15.20 7.26
N THR A 10 -2.73 -15.63 8.52
CA THR A 10 -2.37 -17.00 8.92
C THR A 10 -3.45 -18.01 8.54
N ASN A 11 -4.64 -17.56 8.14
CA ASN A 11 -5.82 -18.38 7.87
C ASN A 11 -6.13 -19.29 9.06
N GLY A 12 -6.35 -18.70 10.25
CA GLY A 12 -6.61 -19.43 11.48
C GLY A 12 -5.41 -20.28 11.97
N GLY A 13 -4.18 -19.83 11.72
CA GLY A 13 -2.94 -20.51 12.12
C GLY A 13 -2.48 -21.62 11.16
N LYS A 14 -3.10 -21.76 9.99
CA LYS A 14 -2.71 -22.71 8.94
C LYS A 14 -1.33 -22.39 8.37
N TYR A 15 -1.01 -21.11 8.19
CA TYR A 15 0.29 -20.64 7.73
C TYR A 15 1.11 -20.15 8.93
N LYS A 16 2.17 -20.88 9.26
CA LYS A 16 2.97 -20.67 10.47
C LYS A 16 4.14 -19.69 10.30
N GLN A 17 4.29 -19.10 9.12
CA GLN A 17 5.41 -18.22 8.75
C GLN A 17 4.90 -16.98 8.01
N VAL A 18 3.91 -16.31 8.60
CA VAL A 18 3.52 -15.00 8.08
C VAL A 18 4.23 -13.93 8.90
N THR A 19 4.93 -13.02 8.22
CA THR A 19 5.71 -11.94 8.84
C THR A 19 4.82 -10.93 9.56
N SER A 20 3.63 -10.65 9.02
CA SER A 20 2.59 -9.88 9.69
C SER A 20 1.22 -10.56 9.63
N GLU A 21 0.43 -10.33 10.68
CA GLU A 21 -0.92 -10.92 10.81
C GLU A 21 -1.95 -10.22 9.94
N ASN A 22 -1.67 -8.98 9.52
CA ASN A 22 -2.57 -8.15 8.74
C ASN A 22 -1.87 -7.57 7.51
N LEU A 23 -2.68 -7.25 6.50
CA LEU A 23 -2.18 -6.78 5.21
C LEU A 23 -3.12 -5.73 4.62
N ILE A 24 -2.57 -4.64 4.07
CA ILE A 24 -3.25 -3.85 3.05
C ILE A 24 -2.62 -4.15 1.71
N ARG A 25 -3.44 -4.48 0.71
CA ARG A 25 -2.99 -4.79 -0.63
C ARG A 25 -3.59 -3.87 -1.68
N LEU A 26 -2.77 -3.55 -2.67
CA LEU A 26 -3.21 -3.10 -3.98
C LEU A 26 -3.27 -4.30 -4.91
N PHE A 27 -4.41 -4.51 -5.57
CA PHE A 27 -4.58 -5.63 -6.50
C PHE A 27 -5.59 -5.38 -7.61
N ASP A 28 -5.72 -6.32 -8.56
CA ASP A 28 -6.67 -6.26 -9.67
C ASP A 28 -6.50 -4.96 -10.49
N PHE A 29 -5.33 -4.84 -11.11
CA PHE A 29 -4.96 -3.70 -11.92
C PHE A 29 -4.05 -4.08 -13.08
N ASP A 30 -4.02 -3.22 -14.08
CA ASP A 30 -3.15 -3.32 -15.23
C ASP A 30 -1.98 -2.33 -15.16
N GLN A 31 -1.11 -2.40 -16.17
CA GLN A 31 0.06 -1.53 -16.27
C GLN A 31 -0.31 -0.04 -16.45
N THR A 32 -1.48 0.27 -17.01
CA THR A 32 -1.97 1.64 -17.14
C THR A 32 -2.21 2.22 -15.75
N GLN A 33 -2.94 1.49 -14.90
CA GLN A 33 -3.18 1.88 -13.52
C GLN A 33 -1.89 1.92 -12.69
N THR A 34 -0.90 1.06 -12.96
CA THR A 34 0.45 1.19 -12.38
C THR A 34 1.10 2.51 -12.76
N SER A 35 1.08 2.87 -14.04
CA SER A 35 1.67 4.12 -14.53
C SER A 35 1.00 5.32 -13.87
N ASP A 36 -0.33 5.38 -13.88
CA ASP A 36 -1.11 6.47 -13.30
C ASP A 36 -0.83 6.58 -11.80
N PHE A 37 -0.89 5.46 -11.07
CA PHE A 37 -0.65 5.45 -9.62
C PHE A 37 0.75 5.94 -9.24
N THR A 38 1.78 5.47 -9.94
CA THR A 38 3.15 5.93 -9.65
C THR A 38 3.36 7.41 -9.99
N SER A 39 2.63 7.94 -10.98
CA SER A 39 2.64 9.36 -11.31
C SER A 39 1.97 10.20 -10.21
N GLU A 40 0.82 9.75 -9.70
CA GLU A 40 0.12 10.42 -8.60
C GLU A 40 0.97 10.45 -7.32
N ILE A 41 1.60 9.32 -6.93
CA ILE A 41 2.53 9.29 -5.79
C ILE A 41 3.67 10.28 -6.01
N TYR A 42 4.27 10.29 -7.21
CA TYR A 42 5.40 11.15 -7.49
C TYR A 42 5.01 12.63 -7.41
N HIS A 43 3.93 13.03 -8.06
CA HIS A 43 3.49 14.42 -8.05
C HIS A 43 3.06 14.85 -6.65
N SER A 44 2.13 14.14 -6.01
CA SER A 44 1.59 14.54 -4.71
C SER A 44 2.65 14.51 -3.60
N LEU A 45 3.36 13.39 -3.45
CA LEU A 45 4.28 13.22 -2.31
C LEU A 45 5.65 13.84 -2.58
N ILE A 46 6.18 13.74 -3.79
CA ILE A 46 7.59 14.10 -4.08
C ILE A 46 7.70 15.54 -4.56
N ILE A 47 6.83 15.99 -5.46
CA ILE A 47 6.86 17.35 -6.00
C ILE A 47 6.11 18.32 -5.08
N ASP A 48 4.84 18.03 -4.80
CA ASP A 48 3.94 18.95 -4.08
C ASP A 48 4.09 18.86 -2.56
N LYS A 49 4.73 17.79 -2.06
CA LYS A 49 4.90 17.51 -0.62
C LYS A 49 3.57 17.47 0.15
N GLN A 50 2.52 16.98 -0.50
CA GLN A 50 1.19 16.78 0.08
C GLN A 50 0.92 15.30 0.34
N TYR A 51 -0.10 15.01 1.14
CA TYR A 51 -0.61 13.64 1.27
C TYR A 51 -1.42 13.24 0.03
N LEU A 52 -1.53 11.93 -0.21
CA LEU A 52 -2.34 11.36 -1.27
C LEU A 52 -3.40 10.44 -0.67
N ASP A 53 -4.66 10.88 -0.64
CA ASP A 53 -5.79 10.03 -0.24
C ASP A 53 -6.22 9.17 -1.44
N LEU A 54 -6.05 7.85 -1.31
CA LEU A 54 -6.32 6.91 -2.41
C LEU A 54 -7.80 6.89 -2.80
N SER A 55 -8.70 7.31 -1.91
CA SER A 55 -10.13 7.41 -2.21
C SER A 55 -10.48 8.52 -3.23
N ASN A 56 -9.55 9.45 -3.48
CA ASN A 56 -9.73 10.52 -4.46
C ASN A 56 -9.32 10.11 -5.89
N LEU A 57 -8.68 8.95 -6.07
CA LEU A 57 -8.22 8.49 -7.37
C LEU A 57 -9.33 7.70 -8.08
N ALA A 58 -9.79 8.18 -9.23
CA ALA A 58 -10.94 7.61 -9.94
C ALA A 58 -10.76 6.16 -10.39
N PHE A 59 -9.51 5.70 -10.54
CA PHE A 59 -9.18 4.31 -10.92
C PHE A 59 -8.99 3.38 -9.72
N ILE A 60 -9.13 3.91 -8.49
CA ILE A 60 -9.09 3.13 -7.26
C ILE A 60 -10.49 2.73 -6.81
N GLU A 61 -10.66 1.44 -6.57
CA GLU A 61 -11.85 0.86 -5.94
C GLU A 61 -11.53 0.51 -4.48
N LEU A 62 -12.33 1.04 -3.55
CA LEU A 62 -12.20 0.75 -2.13
C LEU A 62 -13.01 -0.50 -1.77
N VAL A 63 -12.35 -1.60 -1.44
CA VAL A 63 -13.05 -2.85 -1.10
C VAL A 63 -13.63 -2.79 0.31
N ASN A 64 -12.80 -2.46 1.28
CA ASN A 64 -13.21 -2.44 2.69
C ASN A 64 -12.41 -1.46 3.58
N CYS A 65 -11.49 -0.68 3.01
CA CYS A 65 -10.69 0.29 3.74
C CYS A 65 -10.34 1.53 2.90
N LYS A 66 -9.89 2.57 3.58
CA LYS A 66 -9.26 3.76 3.00
C LYS A 66 -7.80 3.81 3.39
N LEU A 67 -6.95 4.25 2.47
CA LEU A 67 -5.52 4.45 2.73
C LEU A 67 -5.12 5.86 2.29
N VAL A 68 -4.39 6.55 3.15
CA VAL A 68 -3.73 7.82 2.84
C VAL A 68 -2.23 7.61 2.85
N LEU A 69 -1.55 7.99 1.76
CA LEU A 69 -0.09 8.01 1.71
C LEU A 69 0.40 9.38 2.15
N GLN A 70 1.41 9.45 3.03
CA GLN A 70 1.96 10.73 3.47
C GLN A 70 3.44 10.62 3.85
N LEU A 71 4.17 11.73 3.69
CA LEU A 71 5.57 11.80 4.06
C LEU A 71 5.74 11.82 5.59
N SER A 72 6.80 11.16 6.06
CA SER A 72 7.25 11.15 7.44
C SER A 72 8.76 11.35 7.50
N SER A 73 9.28 11.78 8.66
CA SER A 73 10.73 11.90 8.92
C SER A 73 11.43 10.54 9.02
N SER A 74 10.66 9.47 9.23
CA SER A 74 11.13 8.08 9.31
C SER A 74 10.05 7.13 8.77
N ASP A 75 10.46 5.95 8.31
CA ASP A 75 9.52 4.91 7.85
C ASP A 75 8.79 4.29 9.04
N LYS A 76 7.48 4.51 9.12
CA LYS A 76 6.59 3.90 10.12
C LYS A 76 5.63 2.87 9.53
N GLY A 77 5.57 2.79 8.20
CA GLY A 77 4.69 1.91 7.45
C GLY A 77 3.21 2.24 7.61
N ILE A 78 2.38 1.19 7.61
CA ILE A 78 0.93 1.35 7.68
C ILE A 78 0.48 1.43 9.14
N LEU A 79 -0.23 2.50 9.48
CA LEU A 79 -0.77 2.73 10.83
C LEU A 79 -2.29 2.82 10.79
N LYS A 80 -2.94 2.35 11.85
CA LYS A 80 -4.36 2.57 12.11
C LYS A 80 -4.60 4.02 12.49
N THR A 81 -5.76 4.53 12.12
CA THR A 81 -6.26 5.81 12.63
C THR A 81 -7.40 5.58 13.61
N ASP A 82 -7.85 6.66 14.26
CA ASP A 82 -9.06 6.64 15.08
C ASP A 82 -10.34 6.44 14.23
N GLU A 83 -10.30 6.71 12.93
CA GLU A 83 -11.41 6.44 12.00
C GLU A 83 -11.41 4.94 11.64
N PRO A 84 -12.52 4.21 11.85
CA PRO A 84 -12.61 2.80 11.51
C PRO A 84 -12.28 2.52 10.04
N ASN A 85 -11.45 1.50 9.80
CA ASN A 85 -11.01 1.07 8.47
C ASN A 85 -10.32 2.16 7.64
N ARG A 86 -9.79 3.20 8.29
CA ARG A 86 -8.90 4.19 7.68
C ARG A 86 -7.49 4.00 8.22
N PHE A 87 -6.54 4.04 7.30
CA PHE A 87 -5.13 3.83 7.55
C PHE A 87 -4.30 4.94 6.93
N THR A 88 -3.13 5.19 7.50
CA THR A 88 -2.07 5.99 6.88
C THR A 88 -0.91 5.08 6.53
N CYS A 89 -0.24 5.36 5.42
CA CYS A 89 1.10 4.85 5.14
C CYS A 89 2.05 6.03 5.31
N GLU A 90 2.96 5.93 6.28
CA GLU A 90 3.87 6.99 6.67
C GLU A 90 5.31 6.59 6.37
N LEU A 91 5.83 7.07 5.25
CA LEU A 91 7.18 6.72 4.78
C LEU A 91 8.00 7.96 4.46
N THR A 92 9.31 7.78 4.43
CA THR A 92 10.23 8.78 3.92
C THR A 92 10.08 8.93 2.39
N GLU A 93 10.54 10.07 1.89
CA GLU A 93 10.57 10.34 0.44
C GLU A 93 11.42 9.30 -0.32
N GLU A 94 12.53 8.85 0.29
CA GLU A 94 13.42 7.85 -0.30
C GLU A 94 12.69 6.51 -0.48
N THR A 95 11.97 6.08 0.55
CA THR A 95 11.22 4.81 0.52
C THR A 95 10.07 4.87 -0.47
N TYR A 96 9.36 6.00 -0.61
CA TYR A 96 8.37 6.14 -1.70
C TYR A 96 9.00 6.08 -3.09
N LYS A 97 10.17 6.69 -3.29
CA LYS A 97 10.89 6.57 -4.58
C LYS A 97 11.32 5.13 -4.85
N ALA A 98 11.71 4.38 -3.83
CA ALA A 98 12.00 2.95 -3.96
C ALA A 98 10.74 2.15 -4.31
N ALA A 99 9.62 2.39 -3.61
CA ALA A 99 8.33 1.77 -3.88
C ALA A 99 7.85 2.03 -5.33
N ILE A 100 8.02 3.25 -5.86
CA ILE A 100 7.73 3.56 -7.27
C ILE A 100 8.56 2.68 -8.23
N LYS A 101 9.84 2.46 -7.94
CA LYS A 101 10.70 1.61 -8.77
C LYS A 101 10.23 0.15 -8.72
N ILE A 102 9.88 -0.34 -7.54
CA ILE A 102 9.32 -1.68 -7.32
C ILE A 102 8.05 -1.85 -8.16
N MET A 103 7.07 -0.95 -7.99
CA MET A 103 5.79 -1.01 -8.72
C MET A 103 5.98 -1.06 -10.25
N LYS A 104 6.94 -0.28 -10.78
CA LYS A 104 7.26 -0.26 -12.22
C LYS A 104 7.93 -1.55 -12.71
N ALA A 105 8.62 -2.28 -11.83
CA ALA A 105 9.31 -3.52 -12.16
C ALA A 105 8.40 -4.76 -12.02
N VAL A 106 7.37 -4.70 -11.17
CA VAL A 106 6.41 -5.79 -10.98
C VAL A 106 5.52 -5.93 -12.21
N GLY A 107 5.84 -6.88 -13.09
CA GLY A 107 4.99 -7.25 -14.23
C GLY A 107 3.99 -8.38 -13.91
N SER A 108 4.39 -9.31 -13.05
CA SER A 108 3.58 -10.45 -12.57
C SER A 108 4.04 -10.87 -11.18
N GLY A 109 3.16 -11.44 -10.36
CA GLY A 109 3.48 -11.82 -8.98
C GLY A 109 3.10 -10.72 -7.99
N TYR A 110 3.97 -10.47 -7.01
CA TYR A 110 3.78 -9.42 -6.01
C TYR A 110 5.13 -8.91 -5.49
N ASP A 111 5.11 -7.77 -4.83
CA ASP A 111 6.22 -7.28 -4.03
C ASP A 111 5.72 -6.46 -2.84
N TRP A 112 6.55 -6.36 -1.81
CA TRP A 112 6.27 -5.58 -0.61
C TRP A 112 6.71 -4.14 -0.81
N LEU A 113 5.80 -3.20 -0.63
CA LEU A 113 6.13 -1.77 -0.67
C LEU A 113 6.64 -1.27 0.69
N CYS A 114 6.19 -1.93 1.76
CA CYS A 114 6.64 -1.71 3.13
C CYS A 114 6.21 -2.89 4.01
N ASP A 115 7.11 -3.37 4.86
CA ASP A 115 6.93 -4.46 5.82
C ASP A 115 7.24 -4.03 7.27
N THR A 116 7.43 -2.73 7.48
CA THR A 116 7.83 -2.15 8.76
C THR A 116 6.67 -1.34 9.32
N SER A 117 5.93 -1.87 10.30
CA SER A 117 4.79 -1.19 10.91
C SER A 117 4.63 -1.55 12.39
N ASP A 118 4.49 -0.53 13.25
CA ASP A 118 4.14 -0.69 14.68
C ASP A 118 2.76 -1.34 14.87
N ASP A 119 1.89 -1.21 13.88
CA ASP A 119 0.52 -1.76 13.87
C ASP A 119 0.44 -3.19 13.30
N ASN A 120 1.59 -3.75 12.90
CA ASN A 120 1.74 -5.08 12.30
C ASN A 120 0.84 -5.25 11.05
N ILE A 121 0.91 -4.27 10.14
CA ILE A 121 0.19 -4.27 8.85
C ILE A 121 1.21 -4.06 7.74
N ASP A 122 1.36 -5.07 6.88
CA ASP A 122 2.21 -4.98 5.70
C ASP A 122 1.50 -4.28 4.53
N PHE A 123 2.29 -3.72 3.61
CA PHE A 123 1.81 -3.11 2.37
C PHE A 123 2.23 -3.92 1.14
N LEU A 124 1.28 -4.58 0.50
CA LEU A 124 1.52 -5.45 -0.66
C LEU A 124 1.07 -4.80 -1.97
N TYR A 125 1.90 -4.96 -3.01
CA TYR A 125 1.56 -4.64 -4.39
C TYR A 125 1.45 -5.94 -5.21
N SER A 126 0.25 -6.31 -5.64
CA SER A 126 0.02 -7.59 -6.32
C SER A 126 -0.99 -7.44 -7.48
N PRO A 127 -0.55 -7.26 -8.73
CA PRO A 127 -1.44 -7.07 -9.88
C PRO A 127 -2.53 -8.14 -9.99
N GLY A 128 -2.18 -9.41 -9.75
CA GLY A 128 -3.10 -10.56 -9.83
C GLY A 128 -3.85 -10.88 -8.54
N GLY A 129 -3.58 -10.18 -7.43
CA GLY A 129 -4.23 -10.41 -6.14
C GLY A 129 -3.82 -11.70 -5.42
N THR A 130 -2.67 -12.27 -5.75
CA THR A 130 -2.09 -13.45 -5.07
C THR A 130 -0.79 -13.08 -4.36
N TRP A 131 -0.48 -13.76 -3.24
CA TRP A 131 0.77 -13.62 -2.50
C TRP A 131 1.23 -14.96 -1.90
#